data_AF-A0A0Q8PTK5-F1
#
_entry.id   AF-A0A0Q8PTK5-F1
#
_cell.length_a   1.000
_cell.length_b   1.000
_cell.length_c   1.000
_cell.angle_alpha   90.00
_cell.angle_beta   90.00
_cell.angle_gamma   90.00
#
_symmetry.space_group_name_H-M   'P 1'
#
loop_
_entity.id
_entity.type
_entity.pdbx_description
1 polymer ?
#
loop_
_entity_poly.entity_id
_entity_poly.type
_entity_poly.pdbx_seq_one_letter_code
_entity_poly.pdbx_strand_id
1 'polypeptide(L)'
;MRPAQLLFEPTAAEPEEERFFDLESIDDPAELLRRSTELTLAFRVAAERAADFQAIAAAQLADTRRFDALSPAEIATRIDWTPDYAARMVEYGRTLIRQQHSGEQH
;
A
#
# COMPACT_ATOMS: atom_id res chain seq x y z
N MET A 1 -14.57 62.03 -10.82
CA MET A 1 -14.55 60.73 -10.13
C MET A 1 -14.86 59.63 -11.14
N ARG A 2 -14.03 58.59 -11.23
CA ARG A 2 -14.36 57.36 -11.96
C ARG A 2 -14.79 56.29 -10.94
N PRO A 3 -15.77 55.43 -11.25
CA PRO A 3 -16.18 54.37 -10.34
C PRO A 3 -15.09 53.30 -10.29
N ALA A 4 -14.85 52.73 -9.10
CA ALA A 4 -13.95 51.61 -8.93
C ALA A 4 -14.59 50.35 -9.53
N GLN A 5 -13.85 49.64 -10.39
CA GLN A 5 -14.28 48.37 -10.94
C GLN A 5 -14.16 47.31 -9.85
N LEU A 6 -15.29 46.71 -9.43
CA LEU A 6 -15.26 45.53 -8.55
C LEU A 6 -14.70 44.35 -9.34
N LEU A 7 -13.49 43.93 -8.99
CA LEU A 7 -12.93 42.64 -9.36
C LEU A 7 -13.53 41.61 -8.39
N PHE A 8 -14.42 40.75 -8.91
CA PHE A 8 -14.82 39.56 -8.18
C PHE A 8 -13.71 38.53 -8.35
N GLU A 9 -13.06 38.15 -7.25
CA GLU A 9 -12.20 36.97 -7.25
C GLU A 9 -13.10 35.74 -7.52
N PRO A 10 -12.72 34.86 -8.47
CA PRO A 10 -13.48 33.64 -8.69
C PRO A 10 -13.40 32.82 -7.40
N THR A 11 -14.55 32.50 -6.80
CA THR A 11 -14.62 31.51 -5.73
C THR A 11 -13.96 30.26 -6.25
N ALA A 12 -12.84 29.85 -5.63
CA ALA A 12 -12.21 28.58 -5.96
C ALA A 12 -13.29 27.50 -5.82
N ALA A 13 -13.58 26.79 -6.91
CA ALA A 13 -14.47 25.64 -6.85
C ALA A 13 -13.89 24.70 -5.78
N GLU A 14 -14.74 24.24 -4.86
CA GLU A 14 -14.33 23.21 -3.91
C GLU A 14 -13.73 22.04 -4.71
N PRO A 15 -12.56 21.52 -4.31
CA PRO A 15 -11.99 20.37 -5.00
C PRO A 15 -13.03 19.25 -4.98
N GLU A 16 -13.33 18.69 -6.15
CA GLU A 16 -14.18 17.50 -6.24
C GLU A 16 -13.62 16.43 -5.30
N GLU A 17 -14.50 15.83 -4.48
CA GLU A 17 -14.12 14.69 -3.66
C GLU A 17 -13.51 13.61 -4.54
N GLU A 18 -12.30 13.18 -4.21
CA GLU A 18 -11.52 12.25 -5.02
C GLU A 18 -12.17 10.85 -5.00
N ARG A 19 -12.95 10.52 -6.04
CA ARG A 19 -13.61 9.22 -6.19
C ARG A 19 -12.69 8.24 -6.93
N PHE A 20 -11.87 7.51 -6.18
CA PHE A 20 -10.84 6.60 -6.73
C PHE A 20 -11.38 5.44 -7.60
N PHE A 21 -12.63 5.00 -7.40
CA PHE A 21 -13.21 3.86 -8.13
C PHE A 21 -14.50 4.19 -8.90
N ASP A 22 -15.15 5.30 -8.54
CA ASP A 22 -16.38 5.82 -9.18
C ASP A 22 -17.46 4.77 -9.41
N LEU A 23 -17.66 3.86 -8.45
CA LEU A 23 -18.67 2.81 -8.57
C LEU A 23 -20.09 3.38 -8.43
N GLU A 24 -20.25 4.45 -7.67
CA GLU A 24 -21.53 5.12 -7.41
C GLU A 24 -22.11 5.82 -8.65
N SER A 25 -21.30 6.04 -9.70
CA SER A 25 -21.75 6.65 -10.96
C SER A 25 -22.24 5.62 -11.99
N ILE A 26 -22.15 4.32 -11.69
CA ILE A 26 -22.51 3.24 -12.62
C ILE A 26 -23.98 2.85 -12.44
N ASP A 27 -24.83 3.24 -13.41
CA ASP A 27 -26.27 2.95 -13.40
C ASP A 27 -26.62 1.50 -13.80
N ASP A 28 -25.82 0.87 -14.67
CA ASP A 28 -26.09 -0.50 -15.13
C ASP A 28 -25.69 -1.52 -14.05
N PRO A 29 -26.64 -2.29 -13.48
CA PRO A 29 -26.34 -3.25 -12.41
C PRO A 29 -25.35 -4.34 -12.83
N ALA A 30 -25.34 -4.74 -14.11
CA ALA A 30 -24.42 -5.77 -14.60
C ALA A 30 -22.99 -5.23 -14.68
N GLU A 31 -22.82 -4.01 -15.17
CA GLU A 31 -21.52 -3.33 -15.20
C GLU A 31 -21.00 -3.03 -13.81
N LEU A 32 -21.85 -2.57 -12.88
CA LEU A 32 -21.49 -2.35 -11.49
C LEU A 32 -20.92 -3.62 -10.85
N LEU A 33 -21.63 -4.74 -10.99
CA LEU A 33 -21.20 -6.04 -10.45
C LEU A 33 -19.88 -6.52 -11.07
N ARG A 34 -19.69 -6.31 -12.38
CA ARG A 34 -18.45 -6.68 -13.08
C ARG A 34 -17.28 -5.86 -12.54
N ARG A 35 -17.43 -4.53 -12.46
CA ARG A 35 -16.39 -3.62 -11.96
C ARG A 35 -16.03 -3.88 -10.50
N SER A 36 -17.02 -4.08 -9.64
CA SER A 36 -16.76 -4.41 -8.23
C SER A 36 -16.02 -5.74 -8.06
N THR A 37 -16.29 -6.71 -8.95
CA THR A 37 -15.60 -8.01 -8.95
C THR A 37 -14.14 -7.85 -9.38
N GLU A 38 -13.87 -7.09 -10.45
CA GLU A 38 -12.52 -6.76 -10.90
C GLU A 38 -11.72 -6.06 -9.81
N LEU A 39 -12.35 -5.09 -9.14
CA LEU A 39 -11.73 -4.35 -8.04
C LEU A 39 -11.36 -5.26 -6.87
N THR A 40 -12.24 -6.21 -6.52
CA THR A 40 -11.96 -7.21 -5.47
C THR A 40 -10.74 -8.06 -5.82
N LEU A 41 -10.63 -8.52 -7.07
CA LEU A 41 -9.48 -9.30 -7.52
C LEU A 41 -8.19 -8.48 -7.49
N ALA A 42 -8.25 -7.22 -7.96
CA ALA A 42 -7.11 -6.31 -7.93
C ALA A 42 -6.62 -6.06 -6.49
N PHE A 43 -7.52 -5.83 -5.53
CA PHE A 43 -7.16 -5.62 -4.13
C PHE A 43 -6.58 -6.88 -3.47
N ARG A 44 -7.05 -8.07 -3.82
CA ARG A 44 -6.43 -9.32 -3.31
C ARG A 44 -4.98 -9.42 -3.75
N VAL A 45 -4.71 -9.20 -5.03
CA VAL A 45 -3.34 -9.19 -5.56
C VAL A 45 -2.52 -8.07 -4.90
N ALA A 46 -3.09 -6.88 -4.73
CA ALA A 46 -2.40 -5.77 -4.07
C ALA A 46 -2.08 -6.08 -2.60
N ALA A 47 -3.01 -6.72 -1.87
CA ALA A 47 -2.81 -7.11 -0.47
C ALA A 47 -1.71 -8.18 -0.33
N GLU A 48 -1.66 -9.16 -1.25
CA GLU A 48 -0.57 -10.14 -1.31
C GLU A 48 0.79 -9.43 -1.51
N ARG A 49 0.87 -8.49 -2.45
CA ARG A 49 2.12 -7.73 -2.68
C ARG A 49 2.49 -6.82 -1.51
N ALA A 50 1.51 -6.21 -0.85
CA ALA A 50 1.76 -5.44 0.36
C ALA A 50 2.36 -6.31 1.48
N ALA A 51 1.86 -7.54 1.64
CA ALA A 51 2.42 -8.50 2.60
C ALA A 51 3.87 -8.90 2.24
N ASP A 52 4.18 -9.09 0.95
CA ASP A 52 5.55 -9.33 0.48
C ASP A 52 6.49 -8.19 0.85
N PHE A 53 6.08 -6.93 0.61
CA PHE A 53 6.87 -5.77 0.99
C PHE A 53 7.11 -5.69 2.50
N GLN A 54 6.09 -6.00 3.30
CA GLN A 54 6.22 -6.02 4.75
C GLN A 54 7.17 -7.13 5.23
N ALA A 55 7.13 -8.31 4.61
CA ALA A 55 8.05 -9.40 4.88
C ALA A 55 9.50 -9.05 4.54
N ILE A 56 9.73 -8.44 3.37
CA ILE A 56 11.04 -7.97 2.94
C ILE A 56 11.59 -6.92 3.91
N ALA A 57 10.78 -5.96 4.33
CA ALA A 57 11.17 -4.95 5.32
C ALA A 57 11.56 -5.60 6.66
N ALA A 58 10.76 -6.55 7.16
CA ALA A 58 11.07 -7.28 8.38
C ALA A 58 12.40 -8.05 8.25
N ALA A 59 12.63 -8.74 7.13
CA ALA A 59 13.85 -9.47 6.86
C ALA A 59 15.09 -8.56 6.83
N GLN A 60 14.97 -7.38 6.21
CA GLN A 60 16.03 -6.37 6.18
C GLN A 60 16.35 -5.83 7.57
N LEU A 61 15.32 -5.53 8.38
CA LEU A 61 15.51 -5.08 9.76
C LEU A 61 16.18 -6.15 10.64
N ALA A 62 15.94 -7.44 10.36
CA ALA A 62 16.53 -8.56 11.08
C ALA A 62 17.85 -9.08 10.48
N ASP A 63 18.45 -8.39 9.50
CA ASP A 63 19.74 -8.79 8.93
C ASP A 63 20.87 -8.47 9.93
N THR A 64 21.52 -9.51 10.45
CA THR A 64 22.60 -9.42 11.44
C THR A 64 23.87 -8.75 10.90
N ARG A 65 23.97 -8.51 9.60
CA ARG A 65 25.04 -7.68 9.02
C ARG A 65 24.85 -6.20 9.31
N ARG A 66 23.65 -5.77 9.70
CA ARG A 66 23.36 -4.39 10.10
C ARG A 66 23.79 -4.16 11.55
N PHE A 67 24.25 -2.94 11.83
CA PHE A 67 24.59 -2.54 13.20
C PHE A 67 23.33 -2.33 14.07
N ASP A 68 22.21 -1.97 13.45
CA ASP A 68 20.90 -1.70 14.07
C ASP A 68 19.92 -2.86 13.87
N ALA A 69 20.44 -4.08 13.69
CA ALA A 69 19.62 -5.25 13.50
C ALA A 69 18.65 -5.44 14.68
N LEU A 70 17.39 -5.70 14.36
CA LEU A 70 16.33 -5.95 15.33
C LEU A 70 16.04 -7.44 15.44
N SER A 71 15.81 -7.92 16.66
CA SER A 71 15.24 -9.25 16.90
C SER A 71 13.77 -9.31 16.45
N PRO A 72 13.22 -10.51 16.15
CA PRO A 72 11.80 -10.65 15.86
C PRO A 72 10.88 -10.10 16.96
N ALA A 73 11.26 -10.21 18.24
CA ALA A 73 10.48 -9.65 19.35
C ALA A 73 10.47 -8.10 19.35
N GLU A 74 11.59 -7.48 18.98
CA GLU A 74 11.71 -6.03 18.84
C GLU A 74 10.94 -5.49 17.64
N ILE A 75 10.95 -6.22 16.51
CA ILE A 75 10.11 -5.91 15.36
C ILE A 75 8.65 -6.03 15.76
N ALA A 76 8.28 -7.14 16.40
CA ALA A 76 6.92 -7.42 16.83
C ALA A 76 6.33 -6.31 17.71
N THR A 77 7.10 -5.84 18.67
CA THR A 77 6.70 -4.76 19.59
C THR A 77 6.42 -3.44 18.85
N ARG A 78 7.14 -3.13 17.76
CA ARG A 78 7.01 -1.85 17.05
C ARG A 78 5.75 -1.75 16.20
N ILE A 79 5.20 -2.88 15.75
CA ILE A 79 4.07 -2.94 14.81
C ILE A 79 2.93 -3.83 15.31
N ASP A 80 2.89 -4.06 16.63
CA ASP A 80 1.85 -4.82 17.33
C ASP A 80 1.62 -6.23 16.74
N TRP A 81 2.72 -6.94 16.50
CA TRP A 81 2.71 -8.34 16.11
C TRP A 81 3.01 -9.25 17.30
N THR A 82 2.70 -10.53 17.14
CA THR A 82 3.29 -11.55 17.99
C THR A 82 4.74 -11.81 17.56
N PRO A 83 5.63 -12.18 18.50
CA PRO A 83 7.01 -12.54 18.16
C PRO A 83 7.10 -13.68 17.12
N ASP A 84 6.23 -14.69 17.23
CA ASP A 84 6.18 -15.81 16.29
C ASP A 84 5.77 -15.38 14.88
N TYR A 85 4.83 -14.44 14.77
CA TYR A 85 4.44 -13.91 13.47
C TYR A 85 5.57 -13.08 12.85
N ALA A 86 6.22 -12.22 13.63
CA ALA A 86 7.39 -11.48 13.15
C ALA A 86 8.51 -12.41 12.66
N ALA A 87 8.80 -13.49 13.39
CA ALA A 87 9.77 -14.49 12.97
C ALA A 87 9.39 -15.14 11.63
N ARG A 88 8.12 -15.53 11.45
CA ARG A 88 7.63 -16.06 10.17
C ARG A 88 7.78 -15.06 9.02
N MET A 89 7.49 -13.79 9.27
CA MET A 89 7.60 -12.73 8.25
C MET A 89 9.07 -12.46 7.86
N VAL A 90 9.99 -12.50 8.82
CA VAL A 90 11.43 -12.43 8.56
C VAL A 90 11.89 -13.59 7.67
N GLU A 91 11.51 -14.82 7.99
CA GLU A 91 11.89 -16.00 7.18
C GLU A 91 11.29 -15.96 5.77
N TYR A 92 10.04 -15.50 5.66
CA TYR A 92 9.39 -15.33 4.37
C TYR A 92 10.11 -14.27 3.52
N GLY A 93 10.41 -13.09 4.09
CA GLY A 93 11.13 -12.03 3.39
C GLY A 93 12.54 -12.45 2.94
N ARG A 94 13.27 -13.22 3.77
CA ARG A 94 14.56 -13.81 3.38
C ARG A 94 14.43 -14.72 2.17
N THR A 95 13.33 -15.47 2.07
CA THR A 95 13.05 -16.35 0.94
C THR A 95 12.76 -15.55 -0.34
N LEU A 96 11.96 -14.47 -0.25
CA LEU A 96 11.68 -13.57 -1.36
C LEU A 96 12.96 -12.90 -1.89
N ILE A 97 13.80 -12.37 -1.01
CA ILE A 97 15.09 -11.74 -1.38
C ILE A 97 15.98 -12.74 -2.15
N ARG A 98 16.06 -13.99 -1.69
CA ARG A 98 16.82 -15.04 -2.39
C ARG A 98 16.26 -15.32 -3.79
N GLN A 99 14.93 -15.40 -3.92
CA GLN A 99 14.28 -15.64 -5.22
C GLN A 99 14.52 -14.49 -6.20
N GLN A 100 14.48 -13.23 -5.74
CA GLN A 100 14.79 -12.06 -6.55
C GLN A 100 16.22 -12.13 -7.10
N HIS A 101 17.21 -12.42 -6.25
CA HIS A 101 18.59 -12.54 -6.68
C HIS A 101 18.86 -13.71 -7.64
N SER A 102 18.09 -14.81 -7.56
CA SER A 102 18.19 -15.92 -8.52
C SER A 102 17.55 -15.60 -9.88
N GLY A 103 16.52 -14.76 -9.89
CA GLY A 103 15.88 -14.28 -11.12
C GLY A 103 16.73 -13.28 -11.90
N GLU A 104 17.57 -12.50 -11.22
CA GLU A 104 18.49 -11.53 -11.84
C GLU A 104 19.72 -12.17 -12.51
N GLN A 105 19.98 -13.45 -12.26
CA GLN A 105 21.15 -14.19 -12.78
C GLN A 105 20.88 -14.98 -14.06
N HIS A 106 19.66 -14.90 -14.61
CA HIS A 106 19.23 -15.56 -15.85
C HIS A 106 18.76 -14.52 -16.88
#